data_AF-A0A962T9R6-F1
#
_entry.id   AF-A0A962T9R6-F1
#
_cell.length_a   1.000
_cell.length_b   1.000
_cell.length_c   1.000
_cell.angle_alpha   90.00
_cell.angle_beta   90.00
_cell.angle_gamma   90.00
#
_symmetry.space_group_name_H-M   'P 1'
#
loop_
_entity.id
_entity.type
_entity.pdbx_description
1 polymer ?
#
loop_
_entity_poly.entity_id
_entity_poly.type
_entity_poly.pdbx_seq_one_letter_code
_entity_poly.pdbx_strand_id
1 'polypeptide(L)'
;MNPDLDKLQPYPFERLNALKAGITPADKPHIALSIGEPKHATPALVQAALRDNLREGLSSYPLTRGMLPLRQAITDWLTQRFRLPPGSLDPERHVLPVSGTREALFAFAQAVVDREREARVLMPNPFYQIYEGA
;
A
#
# COMPACT_ATOMS: atom_id res chain seq x y z
N MET A 1 2.84 23.76 -12.81
CA MET A 1 2.91 22.32 -12.44
C MET A 1 3.79 22.20 -11.20
N ASN A 2 3.61 21.19 -10.34
CA ASN A 2 4.37 21.04 -9.10
C ASN A 2 5.86 20.74 -9.41
N PRO A 3 6.82 21.61 -9.04
CA PRO A 3 8.24 21.42 -9.38
C PRO A 3 8.90 20.24 -8.65
N ASP A 4 8.27 19.67 -7.63
CA ASP A 4 8.82 18.51 -6.93
C ASP A 4 8.66 17.21 -7.72
N LEU A 5 7.77 17.18 -8.71
CA LEU A 5 7.61 15.99 -9.56
C LEU A 5 8.89 15.67 -10.34
N ASP A 6 9.65 16.71 -10.71
CA ASP A 6 10.92 16.56 -11.44
C ASP A 6 12.04 15.95 -10.58
N LYS A 7 11.85 15.87 -9.26
CA LYS A 7 12.81 15.28 -8.31
C LYS A 7 12.61 13.77 -8.13
N LEU A 8 11.45 13.25 -8.53
CA LEU A 8 11.11 11.84 -8.37
C LEU A 8 12.00 10.96 -9.25
N GLN A 9 12.46 9.86 -8.66
CA GLN A 9 13.28 8.89 -9.39
C GLN A 9 12.41 7.89 -10.17
N PRO A 10 12.89 7.41 -11.33
CA PRO A 10 12.25 6.33 -12.07
C PRO A 10 12.08 5.09 -11.20
N TYR A 11 11.03 4.30 -11.46
CA TYR A 11 10.84 3.05 -10.74
C TYR A 11 12.00 2.07 -10.99
N PRO A 12 12.41 1.23 -10.02
CA PRO A 12 13.49 0.26 -10.18
C PRO A 12 13.35 -0.66 -11.41
N PHE A 13 12.13 -1.02 -11.81
CA PHE A 13 11.90 -1.84 -12.99
C PHE A 13 12.17 -1.08 -14.30
N GLU A 14 11.95 0.23 -14.35
CA GLU A 14 12.30 1.07 -15.51
C GLU A 14 13.82 1.15 -15.67
N ARG A 15 14.53 1.30 -14.54
CA ARG A 15 16.00 1.23 -14.52
C ARG A 15 16.51 -0.12 -15.01
N LEU A 16 15.86 -1.22 -14.60
CA LEU A 16 16.20 -2.55 -15.08
C LEU A 16 15.93 -2.71 -16.58
N ASN A 17 14.83 -2.16 -17.09
CA ASN A 17 14.52 -2.18 -18.52
C ASN A 17 15.57 -1.40 -19.34
N ALA A 18 16.01 -0.24 -18.85
CA ALA A 18 17.08 0.53 -19.47
C ALA A 18 18.41 -0.25 -19.50
N LEU A 19 18.75 -0.96 -18.42
CA LEU A 19 19.94 -1.81 -18.37
C LEU A 19 19.89 -3.00 -19.33
N LYS A 20 18.69 -3.49 -19.66
CA LYS A 20 18.49 -4.59 -20.62
C LYS A 20 18.41 -4.10 -22.07
N ALA A 21 18.34 -2.79 -22.30
CA ALA A 21 18.16 -2.24 -23.63
C ALA A 21 19.31 -2.67 -24.57
N GLY A 22 18.95 -3.19 -25.75
CA GLY A 22 19.91 -3.68 -26.74
C GLY A 22 20.48 -5.08 -26.48
N ILE A 23 20.07 -5.77 -25.41
CA ILE A 23 20.50 -7.15 -25.12
C ILE A 23 19.51 -8.13 -25.74
N THR A 24 20.00 -9.04 -26.59
CA THR A 24 19.22 -10.19 -27.07
C THR A 24 19.26 -11.29 -26.02
N PRO A 25 18.12 -11.68 -25.42
CA PRO A 25 18.09 -12.79 -24.47
C PRO A 25 18.36 -14.13 -25.19
N ALA A 26 18.84 -15.12 -24.42
CA ALA A 26 18.93 -16.48 -24.91
C ALA A 26 17.53 -17.03 -25.28
N ASP A 27 17.48 -18.01 -26.18
CA ASP A 27 16.25 -18.72 -26.55
C ASP A 27 15.78 -19.64 -25.41
N LYS A 28 15.28 -19.02 -24.34
CA LYS A 28 14.78 -19.67 -23.13
C LYS A 28 13.58 -18.89 -22.57
N PRO A 29 12.65 -19.57 -21.86
CA PRO A 29 11.55 -18.90 -21.20
C PRO A 29 12.04 -17.82 -20.21
N HIS A 30 11.39 -16.66 -20.21
CA HIS A 30 11.69 -15.58 -19.28
C HIS A 30 11.25 -15.93 -17.85
N ILE A 31 12.13 -15.70 -16.88
CA ILE A 31 11.85 -15.88 -15.45
C ILE A 31 11.76 -14.50 -14.79
N ALA A 32 10.53 -14.07 -14.50
CA ALA A 32 10.27 -12.75 -13.92
C ALA A 32 10.42 -12.75 -12.40
N LEU A 33 11.61 -12.38 -11.89
CA LEU A 33 11.90 -12.24 -10.45
C LEU A 33 12.11 -10.79 -9.98
N SER A 34 11.89 -9.82 -10.88
CA SER A 34 12.18 -8.39 -10.62
C SER A 34 10.98 -7.58 -10.14
N ILE A 35 9.78 -8.15 -10.17
CA ILE A 35 8.53 -7.46 -9.81
C ILE A 35 7.97 -8.11 -8.54
N GLY A 36 7.77 -7.29 -7.51
CA GLY A 36 7.25 -7.71 -6.21
C GLY A 36 5.73 -7.87 -6.16
N GLU A 37 5.13 -8.53 -7.15
CA GLU A 37 3.69 -8.82 -7.19
C GLU A 37 3.44 -10.32 -6.98
N PRO A 38 2.48 -10.72 -6.12
CA PRO A 38 2.16 -12.12 -5.91
C PRO A 38 1.55 -12.73 -7.18
N LYS A 39 1.87 -14.01 -7.44
CA LYS A 39 1.32 -14.77 -8.59
C LYS A 39 0.25 -15.80 -8.21
N HIS A 40 -0.03 -15.93 -6.91
CA HIS A 40 -1.11 -16.80 -6.43
C HIS A 40 -2.47 -16.18 -6.76
N ALA A 41 -3.45 -17.03 -7.05
CA ALA A 41 -4.82 -16.59 -7.24
C ALA A 41 -5.41 -16.00 -5.95
N THR A 42 -6.26 -14.98 -6.09
CA THR A 42 -7.02 -14.43 -4.98
C THR A 42 -7.89 -15.52 -4.34
N PRO A 43 -7.90 -15.68 -3.00
CA PRO A 43 -8.71 -16.70 -2.33
C PRO A 43 -10.20 -16.63 -2.68
N ALA A 44 -10.84 -17.77 -2.93
CA ALA A 44 -12.24 -17.85 -3.36
C ALA A 44 -13.21 -17.19 -2.38
N LEU A 45 -12.92 -17.24 -1.07
CA LEU A 45 -13.75 -16.59 -0.04
C LEU A 45 -13.85 -15.07 -0.23
N VAL A 46 -12.76 -14.42 -0.67
CA VAL A 46 -12.72 -12.97 -0.90
C VAL A 46 -13.53 -12.62 -2.14
N GLN A 47 -13.39 -13.43 -3.20
CA GLN A 47 -14.16 -13.26 -4.43
C GLN A 47 -15.67 -13.44 -4.17
N ALA A 48 -16.04 -14.42 -3.35
CA ALA A 48 -17.42 -14.65 -2.95
C ALA A 48 -17.98 -13.47 -2.16
N ALA A 49 -17.27 -13.01 -1.12
CA ALA A 49 -17.71 -11.88 -0.30
C ALA A 49 -17.94 -10.60 -1.13
N LEU A 50 -17.05 -10.31 -2.09
CA LEU A 50 -17.24 -9.17 -3.00
C LEU A 50 -18.47 -9.32 -3.88
N ARG A 51 -18.63 -10.48 -4.54
CA ARG A 51 -19.77 -10.75 -5.42
C ARG A 51 -21.09 -10.64 -4.67
N ASP A 52 -21.16 -11.22 -3.48
CA ASP A 52 -22.40 -11.31 -2.70
C ASP A 52 -22.83 -9.94 -2.15
N ASN A 53 -21.90 -8.98 -2.02
CA ASN A 53 -22.16 -7.63 -1.51
C ASN A 53 -22.13 -6.52 -2.60
N LEU A 54 -21.89 -6.87 -3.88
CA LEU A 54 -21.62 -5.89 -4.93
C LEU A 54 -22.81 -4.96 -5.21
N ARG A 55 -24.03 -5.52 -5.27
CA ARG A 55 -25.23 -4.75 -5.66
C ARG A 55 -25.58 -3.66 -4.64
N GLU A 56 -25.54 -4.01 -3.37
CA GLU A 56 -25.86 -3.09 -2.27
C GLU A 56 -24.72 -2.11 -2.03
N GLY A 57 -23.46 -2.59 -2.07
CA GLY A 57 -22.28 -1.78 -1.77
C GLY A 57 -21.99 -0.66 -2.77
N LEU A 58 -22.40 -0.80 -4.05
CA LEU A 58 -22.15 0.22 -5.08
C LEU A 58 -23.16 1.38 -5.07
N SER A 59 -24.28 1.23 -4.36
CA SER A 59 -25.38 2.20 -4.40
C SER A 59 -25.25 3.30 -3.33
N SER A 60 -24.17 3.31 -2.56
CA SER A 60 -23.97 4.27 -1.46
C SER A 60 -22.52 4.75 -1.37
N TYR A 61 -22.34 5.98 -0.88
CA TYR A 61 -21.02 6.49 -0.57
C TYR A 61 -20.52 5.90 0.76
N PRO A 62 -19.35 5.24 0.78
CA PRO A 62 -18.79 4.74 2.02
C PRO A 62 -18.31 5.93 2.88
N LEU A 63 -18.42 5.77 4.20
CA LEU A 63 -17.81 6.72 5.14
C LEU A 63 -16.29 6.61 5.05
N THR A 64 -15.58 7.75 5.14
CA THR A 64 -14.10 7.78 5.15
C THR A 64 -13.51 6.91 6.25
N ARG A 65 -14.17 6.83 7.42
CA ARG A 65 -13.75 5.95 8.52
C ARG A 65 -13.89 4.46 8.18
N GLY A 66 -14.63 4.11 7.13
CA GLY A 66 -15.04 2.75 6.80
C GLY A 66 -16.16 2.22 7.70
N MET A 67 -16.46 0.93 7.57
CA MET A 67 -17.47 0.26 8.38
C MET A 67 -16.87 -0.21 9.71
N LEU A 68 -17.64 -0.09 10.82
CA LEU A 68 -17.19 -0.58 12.12
C LEU A 68 -16.82 -2.07 12.13
N PRO A 69 -17.59 -3.00 11.51
CA PRO A 69 -17.20 -4.40 11.42
C PRO A 69 -15.83 -4.64 10.79
N LEU A 70 -15.45 -3.85 9.78
CA LEU A 70 -14.13 -3.93 9.17
C LEU A 70 -13.04 -3.48 10.15
N ARG A 71 -13.25 -2.35 10.85
CA ARG A 71 -12.29 -1.85 11.84
C ARG A 71 -12.10 -2.84 12.99
N GLN A 72 -13.18 -3.46 13.47
CA GLN A 72 -13.12 -4.51 14.51
C GLN A 72 -12.35 -5.74 14.02
N ALA A 73 -12.64 -6.22 12.80
CA ALA A 73 -11.91 -7.37 12.23
C ALA A 73 -10.40 -7.08 12.11
N ILE A 74 -10.01 -5.85 11.80
CA ILE A 74 -8.60 -5.42 11.76
C ILE A 74 -7.98 -5.45 13.17
N THR A 75 -8.65 -4.88 14.19
CA THR A 75 -8.12 -4.91 15.56
C THR A 75 -8.01 -6.33 16.11
N ASP A 76 -8.98 -7.19 15.82
CA ASP A 76 -8.99 -8.59 16.25
C ASP A 76 -7.85 -9.36 15.60
N TRP A 77 -7.66 -9.19 14.29
CA TRP A 77 -6.54 -9.79 13.56
C TRP A 77 -5.19 -9.33 14.10
N LEU A 78 -5.00 -8.03 14.35
CA LEU A 78 -3.77 -7.48 14.93
C LEU A 78 -3.49 -8.08 16.31
N THR A 79 -4.53 -8.12 17.16
CA THR A 79 -4.44 -8.68 18.52
C THR A 79 -4.03 -10.14 18.48
N GLN A 80 -4.66 -10.95 17.62
CA GLN A 80 -4.33 -12.36 17.45
C GLN A 80 -2.92 -12.56 16.85
N ARG A 81 -2.61 -11.85 15.77
CA ARG A 81 -1.38 -12.01 14.99
C ARG A 81 -0.13 -11.62 15.77
N PHE A 82 -0.23 -10.58 16.59
CA PHE A 82 0.89 -10.03 17.36
C PHE A 82 0.79 -10.31 18.86
N ARG A 83 -0.24 -11.07 19.30
CA ARG A 83 -0.50 -11.41 20.71
C ARG A 83 -0.56 -10.18 21.61
N LEU A 84 -1.27 -9.14 21.14
CA LEU A 84 -1.42 -7.90 21.89
C LEU A 84 -2.33 -8.13 23.10
N PRO A 85 -2.20 -7.33 24.18
CA PRO A 85 -3.13 -7.38 25.30
C PRO A 85 -4.58 -7.13 24.82
N PRO A 86 -5.57 -7.90 25.31
CA PRO A 86 -6.97 -7.67 24.99
C PRO A 86 -7.38 -6.23 25.29
N GLY A 87 -8.09 -5.59 24.35
CA GLY A 87 -8.53 -4.19 24.50
C GLY A 87 -7.44 -3.12 24.30
N SER A 88 -6.22 -3.51 23.91
CA SER A 88 -5.14 -2.53 23.62
C SER A 88 -5.37 -1.71 22.34
N LEU A 89 -6.26 -2.16 21.44
CA LEU A 89 -6.64 -1.43 20.23
C LEU A 89 -8.13 -1.09 20.27
N ASP A 90 -8.45 0.18 20.03
CA ASP A 90 -9.80 0.69 19.89
C ASP A 90 -10.11 0.86 18.39
N PRO A 91 -11.11 0.16 17.82
CA PRO A 91 -11.45 0.24 16.40
C PRO A 91 -11.95 1.63 15.99
N GLU A 92 -12.41 2.48 16.90
CA GLU A 92 -12.84 3.84 16.61
C GLU A 92 -11.71 4.87 16.74
N ARG A 93 -10.56 4.51 17.32
CA ARG A 93 -9.45 5.45 17.54
C ARG A 93 -8.17 5.08 16.83
N HIS A 94 -7.90 3.79 16.64
CA HIS A 94 -6.59 3.30 16.19
C HIS A 94 -6.61 2.71 14.78
N VAL A 95 -7.77 2.64 14.10
CA VAL A 95 -7.89 2.03 12.77
C VAL A 95 -8.57 2.98 11.79
N LEU A 96 -7.92 3.18 10.65
CA LEU A 96 -8.48 3.83 9.46
C LEU A 96 -8.23 2.93 8.24
N PRO A 97 -9.27 2.36 7.62
CA PRO A 97 -9.13 1.61 6.36
C PRO A 97 -8.69 2.54 5.22
N VAL A 98 -7.88 2.02 4.31
CA VAL A 98 -7.27 2.78 3.21
C VAL A 98 -7.32 1.98 1.91
N SER A 99 -7.29 2.67 0.78
CA SER A 99 -7.33 2.08 -0.58
C SER A 99 -5.96 1.56 -1.01
N GLY A 100 -5.33 0.79 -0.13
CA GLY A 100 -3.96 0.29 -0.28
C GLY A 100 -2.91 1.16 0.43
N THR A 101 -1.83 0.52 0.86
CA THR A 101 -0.82 1.15 1.73
C THR A 101 -0.01 2.25 1.03
N ARG A 102 0.10 2.23 -0.30
CA ARG A 102 0.82 3.24 -1.07
C ARG A 102 0.22 4.63 -0.89
N GLU A 103 -1.10 4.75 -1.06
CA GLU A 103 -1.82 6.02 -0.90
C GLU A 103 -1.78 6.48 0.56
N ALA A 104 -2.03 5.57 1.49
CA ALA A 104 -1.99 5.87 2.92
C ALA A 104 -0.64 6.43 3.39
N LEU A 105 0.47 5.80 3.00
CA LEU A 105 1.81 6.26 3.37
C LEU A 105 2.11 7.65 2.79
N PHE A 106 1.71 7.88 1.53
CA PHE A 106 1.86 9.17 0.88
C PHE A 106 1.06 10.26 1.60
N ALA A 107 -0.24 10.03 1.80
CA ALA A 107 -1.13 10.98 2.46
C ALA A 107 -0.72 11.27 3.90
N PHE A 108 -0.27 10.25 4.63
CA PHE A 108 0.21 10.42 6.00
C PHE A 108 1.43 11.32 6.07
N ALA A 109 2.43 11.15 5.19
CA ALA A 109 3.58 12.03 5.13
C ALA A 109 3.18 13.49 4.87
N GLN A 110 2.25 13.74 3.93
CA GLN A 110 1.74 15.08 3.67
C GLN A 110 1.03 15.70 4.89
N ALA A 111 0.37 14.87 5.70
CA ALA A 111 -0.39 15.33 6.86
C ALA A 111 0.50 15.66 8.07
N VAL A 112 1.67 15.00 8.21
CA VAL A 112 2.52 15.13 9.40
C VAL A 112 3.81 15.92 9.18
N VAL A 113 4.27 16.05 7.93
CA VAL A 113 5.52 16.76 7.60
C VAL A 113 5.19 18.20 7.22
N ASP A 114 5.56 19.13 8.10
CA ASP A 114 5.48 20.56 7.83
C ASP A 114 6.67 21.00 6.94
N ARG A 115 6.37 21.37 5.70
CA ARG A 115 7.35 21.77 4.69
C ARG A 115 7.90 23.19 4.90
N GLU A 116 7.23 24.01 5.72
CA GLU A 116 7.71 25.36 6.07
C GLU A 116 8.81 25.32 7.14
N ARG A 117 9.01 24.16 7.76
CA ARG A 117 10.07 23.90 8.75
C ARG A 117 11.20 23.10 8.12
N GLU A 118 12.37 23.14 8.75
CA GLU A 118 13.46 22.19 8.45
C GLU A 118 13.16 20.78 9.00
N ALA A 119 12.06 20.18 8.54
CA ALA A 119 11.69 18.83 8.90
C ALA A 119 12.68 17.82 8.30
N ARG A 120 12.86 16.69 9.00
CA ARG A 120 13.69 15.55 8.57
C ARG A 120 12.89 14.27 8.76
N VAL A 121 12.92 13.40 7.76
CA VAL A 121 12.28 12.08 7.78
C VAL A 121 13.39 11.03 7.80
N LEU A 122 13.38 10.14 8.80
CA LEU A 122 14.32 9.04 8.89
C LEU A 122 13.76 7.85 8.12
N MET A 123 14.59 7.24 7.26
CA MET A 123 14.22 6.06 6.48
C MET A 123 15.35 5.04 6.46
N PRO A 124 15.05 3.73 6.35
CA PRO A 124 16.07 2.70 6.17
C PRO A 124 16.80 2.87 4.83
N ASN A 125 17.95 2.22 4.67
CA ASN A 125 18.63 2.12 3.38
C ASN A 125 19.24 0.71 3.23
N PRO A 126 18.79 -0.13 2.28
CA PRO A 126 17.82 0.14 1.20
C PRO A 126 16.39 0.46 1.68
N PHE A 127 15.63 1.20 0.87
CA PHE A 127 14.25 1.61 1.17
C PHE A 127 13.23 1.23 0.10
N TYR A 128 11.95 1.34 0.46
CA TYR A 128 10.82 1.28 -0.47
C TYR A 128 10.52 2.67 -1.05
N GLN A 129 10.48 2.79 -2.38
CA GLN A 129 10.44 4.06 -3.11
C GLN A 129 9.37 5.06 -2.66
N ILE A 130 8.22 4.58 -2.17
CA ILE A 130 7.14 5.45 -1.69
C ILE A 130 7.59 6.29 -0.48
N TYR A 131 8.56 5.86 0.31
CA TYR A 131 9.08 6.64 1.44
C TYR A 131 9.84 7.90 1.01
N GLU A 132 10.46 7.90 -0.17
CA GLU A 132 11.20 9.04 -0.71
C GLU A 132 10.29 9.97 -1.52
N GLY A 133 9.32 9.41 -2.24
CA GLY A 133 8.41 10.18 -3.09
C GLY A 133 7.23 10.84 -2.38
N ALA A 134 7.03 10.53 -1.10
CA ALA A 134 6.01 11.14 -0.24
C ALA A 134 6.58 12.38 0.46
#